data_AF-A0A3D4LK20-F1
#
_entry.id   AF-A0A3D4LK20-F1
#
_cell.length_a   1.000
_cell.length_b   1.000
_cell.length_c   1.000
_cell.angle_alpha   90.00
_cell.angle_beta   90.00
_cell.angle_gamma   90.00
#
_symmetry.space_group_name_H-M   'P 1'
#
loop_
_entity.id
_entity.type
_entity.pdbx_description
1 polymer ?
#
loop_
_entity_poly.entity_id
_entity_poly.type
_entity_poly.pdbx_seq_one_letter_code
_entity_poly.pdbx_strand_id
1 'polypeptide(L)'
;MKKFIREVKNHVFLYRDDKTGIAWIEDGNTGLEHSVHPNIDITGSVRGMKEQGYWGKDDKIVCSHGWQYDISKFVTDDKLDNIVANECQCEECKKRRKEI
;
A
#
# COMPACT_ATOMS: atom_id res chain seq x y z
N MET A 1 -5.02 -9.02 9.54
CA MET A 1 -6.37 -8.59 9.97
C MET A 1 -6.44 -7.10 9.74
N LYS A 2 -7.51 -6.59 9.13
CA LYS A 2 -7.70 -5.16 8.90
C LYS A 2 -7.86 -4.47 10.25
N LYS A 3 -6.89 -3.63 10.61
CA LYS A 3 -6.91 -2.84 11.83
C LYS A 3 -7.21 -1.39 11.49
N PHE A 4 -8.26 -0.85 12.07
CA PHE A 4 -8.53 0.59 12.05
C PHE A 4 -7.49 1.32 12.90
N ILE A 5 -6.86 2.34 12.33
CA ILE A 5 -5.88 3.17 13.03
C ILE A 5 -6.54 4.45 13.53
N ARG A 6 -7.11 5.25 12.61
CA ARG A 6 -7.83 6.49 12.92
C ARG A 6 -8.58 7.02 11.70
N GLU A 7 -9.52 7.91 11.93
CA GLU A 7 -10.07 8.80 10.90
C GLU A 7 -9.10 9.98 10.69
N VAL A 8 -8.72 10.26 9.44
CA VAL A 8 -7.76 11.32 9.10
C VAL A 8 -8.43 12.63 8.71
N LYS A 9 -9.63 12.54 8.14
CA LYS A 9 -10.58 13.64 7.85
C LYS A 9 -11.97 13.00 7.70
N ASN A 10 -13.03 13.81 7.67
CA ASN A 10 -14.41 13.32 7.59
C ASN A 10 -14.59 12.25 6.48
N HIS A 11 -15.06 11.06 6.86
CA HIS A 11 -15.26 9.90 5.98
C HIS A 11 -14.00 9.31 5.36
N VAL A 12 -12.81 9.58 5.91
CA VAL A 12 -11.54 9.08 5.39
C VAL A 12 -10.77 8.39 6.48
N PHE A 13 -10.55 7.09 6.29
CA PHE A 13 -10.16 6.19 7.35
C PHE A 13 -8.83 5.52 7.02
N LEU A 14 -7.88 5.60 7.95
CA LEU A 14 -6.58 4.95 7.86
C LEU A 14 -6.66 3.56 8.48
N TYR A 15 -6.20 2.57 7.72
CA TYR A 15 -6.11 1.18 8.14
C TYR A 15 -4.69 0.65 8.00
N ARG A 16 -4.43 -0.46 8.69
CA ARG A 16 -3.25 -1.29 8.48
C ARG A 16 -3.60 -2.76 8.63
N ASP A 17 -2.97 -3.60 7.83
CA ASP A 17 -3.04 -5.05 8.03
C ASP A 17 -1.95 -5.48 9.01
N ASP A 18 -2.35 -6.01 10.17
CA ASP A 18 -1.40 -6.44 11.20
C ASP A 18 -0.48 -7.59 10.75
N LYS A 19 -0.86 -8.36 9.71
CA LYS A 19 -0.05 -9.49 9.22
C LYS A 19 1.06 -9.02 8.28
N THR A 20 0.70 -8.20 7.29
CA THR A 20 1.62 -7.76 6.23
C THR A 20 2.29 -6.43 6.55
N GLY A 21 1.69 -5.64 7.43
CA GLY A 21 2.09 -4.27 7.73
C GLY A 21 1.65 -3.24 6.68
N ILE A 22 0.98 -3.64 5.60
CA ILE A 22 0.47 -2.70 4.59
C ILE A 22 -0.52 -1.75 5.24
N ALA A 23 -0.30 -0.45 5.08
CA ALA A 23 -1.26 0.57 5.45
C ALA A 23 -1.91 1.15 4.19
N TRP A 24 -3.16 1.57 4.30
CA TRP A 24 -3.89 2.26 3.25
C TRP A 24 -4.96 3.16 3.87
N ILE A 25 -5.42 4.12 3.09
CA ILE A 25 -6.57 4.97 3.42
C ILE A 25 -7.73 4.59 2.51
N GLU A 26 -8.93 4.49 3.06
CA GLU A 26 -10.19 4.49 2.30
C GLU A 26 -10.80 5.88 2.37
N ASP A 27 -10.87 6.59 1.23
CA ASP A 27 -11.52 7.90 1.13
C ASP A 27 -12.98 7.72 0.70
N GLY A 28 -13.89 7.71 1.68
CA GLY A 28 -15.32 7.57 1.44
C GLY A 28 -15.96 8.75 0.70
N ASN A 29 -15.25 9.87 0.52
CA ASN A 29 -15.76 11.00 -0.26
C ASN A 29 -15.56 10.79 -1.77
N THR A 30 -14.52 10.03 -2.15
CA THR A 30 -14.15 9.79 -3.57
C THR A 30 -14.36 8.34 -3.99
N GLY A 31 -14.43 7.41 -3.02
CA GLY A 31 -14.42 5.97 -3.25
C GLY A 31 -13.03 5.42 -3.61
N LEU A 32 -11.96 6.22 -3.45
CA LEU A 32 -10.59 5.81 -3.76
C LEU A 32 -9.88 5.26 -2.53
N GLU A 33 -8.91 4.38 -2.77
CA GLU A 33 -7.94 3.94 -1.77
C GLU A 33 -6.57 4.55 -2.04
N HIS A 34 -5.89 5.01 -0.99
CA HIS A 34 -4.53 5.54 -1.07
C HIS A 34 -3.55 4.56 -0.43
N SER A 35 -2.47 4.26 -1.15
CA SER A 35 -1.37 3.40 -0.69
C SER A 35 -0.04 3.90 -1.24
N VAL A 36 1.02 3.74 -0.46
CA VAL A 36 2.38 4.06 -0.91
C VAL A 36 2.97 3.02 -1.85
N HIS A 37 2.30 1.89 -2.02
CA HIS A 37 2.72 0.80 -2.88
C HIS A 37 1.77 0.69 -4.08
N PRO A 38 2.31 0.73 -5.32
CA PRO A 38 1.54 0.39 -6.50
C PRO A 38 0.88 -0.97 -6.31
N ASN A 39 -0.37 -1.09 -6.75
CA ASN A 39 -1.14 -2.29 -6.54
C ASN A 39 -2.06 -2.58 -7.73
N ILE A 40 -2.51 -3.82 -7.78
CA ILE A 40 -3.53 -4.32 -8.69
C ILE A 40 -4.54 -5.12 -7.90
N ASP A 41 -5.74 -5.26 -8.43
CA ASP A 41 -6.77 -6.12 -7.85
C ASP A 41 -6.22 -7.55 -7.62
N ILE A 42 -6.77 -8.26 -6.63
CA ILE A 42 -6.35 -9.62 -6.30
C ILE A 42 -6.47 -10.61 -7.47
N THR A 43 -7.36 -10.35 -8.42
CA THR A 43 -7.52 -11.13 -9.65
C THR A 43 -6.57 -10.69 -10.77
N GLY A 44 -5.85 -9.58 -10.58
CA GLY A 44 -4.87 -9.05 -11.53
C GLY A 44 -3.64 -9.95 -11.71
N SER A 45 -2.99 -9.83 -12.87
CA SER A 45 -1.86 -10.68 -13.23
C SER A 45 -0.50 -10.06 -12.87
N VAL A 46 0.07 -10.49 -11.74
CA VAL A 46 1.45 -10.13 -11.35
C VAL A 46 2.45 -10.51 -12.44
N ARG A 47 2.29 -11.69 -13.04
CA ARG A 47 3.15 -12.13 -14.15
C ARG A 47 3.05 -11.15 -15.32
N GLY A 48 1.85 -10.75 -15.70
CA GLY A 48 1.62 -9.76 -16.75
C GLY A 48 2.24 -8.40 -16.42
N MET A 49 2.14 -7.94 -15.18
CA MET A 49 2.80 -6.69 -14.73
C MET A 49 4.33 -6.76 -14.87
N LYS A 50 4.92 -7.92 -14.56
CA LYS A 50 6.38 -8.15 -14.69
C LYS A 50 6.84 -8.32 -16.14
N GLU A 51 6.08 -9.05 -16.96
CA GLU A 51 6.39 -9.28 -18.38
C GLU A 51 6.31 -7.99 -19.20
N GLN A 52 5.36 -7.11 -18.89
CA GLN A 52 5.21 -5.80 -19.55
C GLN A 52 6.16 -4.72 -19.01
N GLY A 53 6.92 -5.02 -17.95
CA GLY A 53 7.92 -4.11 -17.38
C GLY A 53 7.35 -3.02 -16.47
N TYR A 54 6.05 -3.07 -16.13
CA TYR A 54 5.48 -2.17 -15.12
C TYR A 54 6.06 -2.46 -13.73
N TRP A 55 6.20 -3.74 -13.40
CA TRP A 55 6.85 -4.22 -12.18
C TRP A 55 8.16 -4.93 -12.53
N GLY A 56 9.13 -4.86 -11.63
CA GLY A 56 10.43 -5.50 -11.76
C GLY A 56 10.34 -7.02 -11.62
N LYS A 57 11.23 -7.76 -12.29
CA LYS A 57 11.26 -9.22 -12.24
C LYS A 57 11.41 -9.75 -10.81
N ASP A 58 12.25 -9.08 -10.02
CA ASP A 58 12.55 -9.43 -8.63
C ASP A 58 11.76 -8.61 -7.61
N ASP A 59 10.77 -7.83 -8.07
CA ASP A 59 9.92 -7.03 -7.18
C ASP A 59 9.10 -7.95 -6.26
N LYS A 60 9.04 -7.56 -4.99
CA LYS A 60 8.40 -8.31 -3.91
C LYS A 60 6.93 -7.95 -3.84
N ILE A 61 6.09 -8.97 -3.89
CA ILE A 61 4.64 -8.79 -3.92
C ILE A 61 4.01 -9.28 -2.62
N VAL A 62 3.07 -8.51 -2.10
CA VAL A 62 2.29 -8.83 -0.90
C VAL A 62 0.81 -8.71 -1.19
N CYS A 63 0.04 -9.75 -0.85
CA CYS A 63 -1.41 -9.69 -0.98
C CYS A 63 -2.05 -9.23 0.34
N SER A 64 -2.96 -8.27 0.28
CA SER A 64 -3.75 -7.84 1.44
C SER A 64 -5.10 -7.27 1.02
N HIS A 65 -6.16 -7.67 1.71
CA HIS A 65 -7.51 -7.08 1.61
C HIS A 65 -8.04 -6.83 0.18
N GLY A 66 -7.88 -7.79 -0.73
CA GLY A 66 -8.41 -7.68 -2.10
C GLY A 66 -7.42 -7.10 -3.10
N TRP A 67 -6.17 -6.83 -2.68
CA TRP A 67 -5.15 -6.23 -3.53
C TRP A 67 -3.83 -7.01 -3.49
N GLN A 68 -3.05 -6.87 -4.56
CA GLN A 68 -1.66 -7.30 -4.68
C GLN A 68 -0.78 -6.06 -4.78
N TYR A 69 0.07 -5.86 -3.78
CA TYR A 69 0.96 -4.70 -3.66
C TYR A 69 2.37 -5.05 -4.08
N ASP A 70 2.98 -4.23 -4.94
CA ASP A 70 4.42 -4.24 -5.16
C ASP A 70 5.10 -3.42 -4.07
N ILE A 71 5.63 -4.12 -3.07
CA ILE A 71 6.26 -3.48 -1.90
C ILE A 71 7.70 -3.08 -2.15
N SER A 72 8.33 -3.53 -3.24
CA SER A 72 9.66 -3.06 -3.65
C SER A 72 9.63 -1.62 -4.12
N LYS A 73 8.47 -1.15 -4.61
CA LYS A 73 8.27 0.23 -5.04
C LYS A 73 7.65 1.06 -3.92
N PHE A 74 7.99 2.35 -3.88
CA PHE A 74 7.43 3.31 -2.94
C PHE A 74 7.12 4.60 -3.69
N VAL A 75 5.85 4.99 -3.72
CA VAL A 75 5.34 6.17 -4.43
C VAL A 75 4.54 7.01 -3.46
N THR A 76 4.78 8.32 -3.45
CA THR A 76 4.05 9.29 -2.63
C THR A 76 3.93 10.59 -3.40
N ASP A 77 2.73 11.12 -3.54
CA ASP A 77 2.43 12.26 -4.39
C ASP A 77 1.56 13.30 -3.67
N ASP A 78 0.79 12.88 -2.66
CA ASP A 78 -0.06 13.78 -1.90
C ASP A 78 0.06 13.66 -0.36
N LYS A 79 -0.77 14.42 0.35
CA LYS A 79 -0.79 14.43 1.83
C LYS A 79 -1.31 13.12 2.43
N LEU A 80 -2.26 12.44 1.78
CA LEU A 80 -2.80 11.18 2.24
C LEU A 80 -1.75 10.08 2.10
N ASP A 81 -1.00 10.06 1.00
CA ASP A 81 0.10 9.11 0.80
C ASP A 81 1.18 9.28 1.87
N ASN A 82 1.51 10.52 2.24
CA ASN A 82 2.43 10.80 3.33
C ASN A 82 1.92 10.29 4.69
N ILE A 83 0.61 10.33 4.94
CA ILE A 83 0.04 9.73 6.16
C ILE A 83 0.19 8.21 6.10
N VAL A 84 -0.10 7.59 4.96
CA VAL A 84 0.06 6.14 4.77
C VAL A 84 1.53 5.72 4.92
N ALA A 85 2.47 6.50 4.36
CA ALA A 85 3.92 6.25 4.45
C ALA A 85 4.40 6.12 5.90
N ASN A 86 3.90 7.01 6.77
CA ASN A 86 4.25 7.03 8.19
C ASN A 86 3.67 5.81 8.94
N GLU A 87 2.52 5.29 8.50
CA GLU A 87 1.83 4.18 9.16
C GLU A 87 2.23 2.81 8.60
N CYS A 88 2.63 2.73 7.33
CA CYS A 88 2.94 1.48 6.63
C CYS A 88 4.13 0.79 7.30
N GLN A 89 3.94 -0.45 7.74
CA GLN A 89 4.90 -1.29 8.44
C GLN A 89 5.28 -2.55 7.66
N CYS A 90 5.09 -2.57 6.34
CA CYS A 90 5.62 -3.63 5.50
C CYS A 90 7.15 -3.72 5.63
N GLU A 91 7.72 -4.86 5.22
CA GLU A 91 9.16 -5.12 5.37
C GLU A 91 10.02 -4.03 4.73
N GLU A 92 9.69 -3.62 3.49
CA GLU A 92 10.48 -2.63 2.75
C GLU A 92 10.33 -1.21 3.33
N CYS A 93 9.14 -0.80 3.79
CA CYS A 93 8.97 0.46 4.51
C CYS A 93 9.72 0.49 5.85
N LYS A 94 9.79 -0.65 6.56
CA LYS A 94 10.58 -0.77 7.79
C LYS A 94 12.07 -0.65 7.52
N LYS A 95 12.58 -1.27 6.46
CA LYS A 95 13.99 -1.13 6.05
C LYS A 95 14.32 0.31 5.68
N ARG A 96 13.51 0.91 4.81
CA ARG A 96 13.65 2.31 4.39
C ARG A 96 13.76 3.28 5.57
N ARG A 97 12.96 3.10 6.64
CA ARG A 97 13.03 3.96 7.83
C ARG A 97 14.26 3.74 8.72
N LYS A 98 14.90 2.57 8.66
CA LYS A 98 16.12 2.26 9.42
C LYS A 98 17.39 2.77 8.75
N GLU A 99 17.32 3.08 7.45
CA GLU A 99 18.43 3.59 6.65
C GLU A 99 18.55 5.12 6.67
N ILE A 100 17.65 5.81 7.41
CA ILE A 100 17.63 7.26 7.61
C ILE A 100 18.21 7.60 8.99
#